data_AF-A0A1F4Z6I0-F1
#
_entry.id   AF-A0A1F4Z6I0-F1
#
_cell.length_a   1.000
_cell.length_b   1.000
_cell.length_c   1.000
_cell.angle_alpha   90.00
_cell.angle_beta   90.00
_cell.angle_gamma   90.00
#
_symmetry.space_group_name_H-M   'P 1'
#
loop_
_entity.id
_entity.type
_entity.pdbx_description
1 polymer ?
#
loop_
_entity_poly.entity_id
_entity_poly.type
_entity_poly.pdbx_seq_one_letter_code
_entity_poly.pdbx_strand_id
1 'polypeptide(L)'
;MDDSDFRKLLAKVEELKKGKSFDLSLEEDLSIAVMNLISLEEHFFFTSQKTGKNSYLDLLAQTREIRKKLLGRMIDSHEGETWCISKHLLAATMRIMEVATKLQTDGKTQESESMFSQAYKVYSLFWALRLKLINTKNVKKTPDPKQWSYEDLVTKLVDCCKE
;
A
#
# COMPACT_ATOMS: atom_id res chain seq x y z
N MET A 1 7.81 7.53 20.13
CA MET A 1 7.34 6.17 20.50
C MET A 1 7.98 5.83 21.82
N ASP A 2 7.19 5.47 22.83
CA ASP A 2 7.66 4.96 24.12
C ASP A 2 8.45 3.65 23.90
N ASP A 3 9.53 3.45 24.66
CA ASP A 3 10.40 2.26 24.65
C ASP A 3 9.61 0.96 24.92
N SER A 4 8.47 1.06 25.62
CA SER A 4 7.53 -0.04 25.87
C SER A 4 6.83 -0.54 24.60
N ASP A 5 6.38 0.36 23.73
CA ASP A 5 5.69 0.01 22.49
C ASP A 5 6.65 -0.57 21.45
N PHE A 6 7.90 -0.08 21.44
CA PHE A 6 8.97 -0.64 20.62
C PHE A 6 9.35 -2.07 21.04
N ARG A 7 9.40 -2.37 22.34
CA ARG A 7 9.65 -3.74 22.83
C ARG A 7 8.51 -4.70 22.51
N LYS A 8 7.24 -4.26 22.59
CA LYS A 8 6.08 -5.06 22.17
C LYS A 8 6.11 -5.35 20.66
N LEU A 9 6.51 -4.36 19.88
CA LEU A 9 6.72 -4.50 18.43
C LEU A 9 7.80 -5.56 18.13
N LEU A 10 8.96 -5.46 18.78
CA LEU A 10 10.03 -6.44 18.64
C LEU A 10 9.59 -7.86 19.05
N ALA A 11 8.88 -7.99 20.18
CA ALA A 11 8.36 -9.29 20.62
C ALA A 11 7.40 -9.90 19.61
N LYS A 12 6.53 -9.10 19.00
CA LYS A 12 5.58 -9.55 17.98
C LYS A 12 6.25 -9.92 16.65
N VAL A 13 7.27 -9.17 16.24
CA VAL A 13 8.11 -9.53 15.08
C VAL A 13 8.83 -10.85 15.32
N GLU A 14 9.41 -11.05 16.50
CA GLU A 14 10.08 -12.30 16.86
C GLU A 14 9.11 -13.49 16.99
N GLU A 15 7.89 -13.27 17.45
CA GLU A 15 6.82 -14.28 17.46
C GLU A 15 6.43 -14.70 16.05
N LEU A 16 6.24 -13.73 15.15
CA LEU A 16 5.90 -13.97 13.74
C LEU A 16 7.02 -14.70 13.01
N LYS A 17 8.30 -14.39 13.29
CA LYS A 17 9.46 -15.12 12.75
C LYS A 17 9.55 -16.57 13.24
N LYS A 18 9.10 -16.85 14.48
CA LYS A 18 9.12 -18.21 15.06
C LYS A 18 8.01 -19.10 14.49
N GLY A 19 6.88 -18.50 14.10
CA GLY A 19 5.86 -19.18 13.32
C GLY A 19 6.38 -19.44 11.91
N LYS A 20 6.70 -20.70 11.58
CA LYS A 20 7.18 -21.15 10.25
C LYS A 20 6.25 -20.79 9.05
N SER A 21 5.16 -20.08 9.27
CA SER A 21 4.17 -19.67 8.27
C SER A 21 4.35 -18.24 7.75
N PHE A 22 5.30 -17.45 8.28
CA PHE A 22 5.47 -16.03 7.91
C PHE A 22 6.90 -15.73 7.44
N ASP A 23 7.14 -15.85 6.13
CA ASP A 23 8.42 -15.50 5.52
C ASP A 23 8.47 -14.00 5.20
N LEU A 24 9.12 -13.23 6.08
CA LEU A 24 9.28 -11.78 5.93
C LEU A 24 10.00 -11.38 4.64
N SER A 25 10.96 -12.20 4.18
CA SER A 25 11.71 -11.91 2.95
C SER A 25 10.80 -12.04 1.74
N LEU A 26 9.99 -13.10 1.69
CA LEU A 26 9.03 -13.32 0.61
C LEU A 26 7.94 -12.23 0.59
N GLU A 27 7.47 -11.81 1.77
CA GLU A 27 6.48 -10.73 1.89
C GLU A 27 7.06 -9.37 1.44
N GLU A 28 8.33 -9.10 1.75
CA GLU A 28 9.04 -7.91 1.27
C GLU A 28 9.12 -7.91 -0.26
N ASP A 29 9.59 -9.00 -0.87
CA ASP A 29 9.67 -9.13 -2.33
C ASP A 29 8.30 -8.98 -3.00
N LEU A 30 7.25 -9.57 -2.42
CA LEU A 30 5.87 -9.40 -2.91
C LEU A 30 5.39 -7.96 -2.81
N SER A 31 5.74 -7.24 -1.74
CA SER A 31 5.36 -5.84 -1.58
C SER A 31 5.99 -4.95 -2.67
N ILE A 32 7.26 -5.20 -3.00
CA ILE A 32 7.97 -4.50 -4.09
C ILE A 32 7.39 -4.89 -5.45
N ALA A 33 7.04 -6.16 -5.66
CA ALA A 33 6.35 -6.59 -6.89
C ALA A 33 5.00 -5.86 -7.07
N VAL A 34 4.23 -5.69 -5.99
CA VAL A 34 2.97 -4.92 -6.01
C VAL A 34 3.22 -3.44 -6.32
N MET A 35 4.25 -2.80 -5.73
CA MET A 35 4.63 -1.42 -6.08
C MET A 35 4.88 -1.29 -7.59
N ASN A 36 5.68 -2.19 -8.15
CA ASN A 36 6.04 -2.17 -9.57
C ASN A 36 4.82 -2.39 -10.48
N LEU A 37 3.88 -3.27 -10.10
CA LEU A 37 2.64 -3.47 -10.85
C LEU A 37 1.73 -2.23 -10.84
N ILE A 38 1.64 -1.53 -9.70
CA ILE A 38 0.92 -0.24 -9.62
C ILE A 38 1.57 0.78 -10.57
N SER A 39 2.90 0.84 -10.60
CA SER A 39 3.63 1.72 -11.53
C SER A 39 3.37 1.36 -13.00
N LEU A 40 3.30 0.07 -13.33
CA LEU A 40 2.93 -0.37 -14.68
C LEU A 40 1.51 0.04 -15.07
N GLU A 41 0.52 -0.07 -14.17
CA GLU A 41 -0.84 0.44 -14.40
C GLU A 41 -0.81 1.93 -14.79
N GLU A 42 -0.08 2.76 -14.04
CA GLU A 42 0.07 4.19 -14.36
C GLU A 42 0.77 4.43 -15.70
N HIS A 43 1.84 3.69 -16.00
CA HIS A 43 2.56 3.80 -17.26
C HIS A 43 1.69 3.45 -18.47
N PHE A 44 0.88 2.39 -18.38
CA PHE A 44 -0.04 2.01 -19.45
C PHE A 44 -1.14 3.04 -19.63
N PHE A 45 -1.70 3.59 -18.55
CA PHE A 45 -2.65 4.69 -18.62
C PHE A 45 -2.05 5.89 -19.38
N PHE A 46 -0.90 6.40 -18.96
CA PHE A 46 -0.26 7.55 -19.61
C PHE A 46 0.11 7.25 -21.07
N THR A 47 0.58 6.04 -21.36
CA THR A 47 0.94 5.65 -22.73
C THR A 47 -0.29 5.60 -23.64
N SER A 48 -1.42 5.08 -23.14
CA SER A 48 -2.70 5.14 -23.86
C SER A 48 -3.08 6.58 -24.20
N GLN A 49 -2.99 7.49 -23.23
CA GLN A 49 -3.36 8.90 -23.45
C GLN A 49 -2.40 9.62 -24.40
N LYS A 50 -1.10 9.35 -24.31
CA LYS A 50 -0.08 9.96 -25.19
C LYS A 50 -0.15 9.46 -26.62
N THR A 51 -0.50 8.18 -26.83
CA THR A 51 -0.45 7.53 -28.15
C THR A 51 -1.82 7.39 -28.82
N GLY A 52 -2.91 7.58 -28.07
CA GLY A 52 -4.28 7.32 -28.53
C GLY A 52 -4.61 5.83 -28.73
N LYS A 53 -3.73 4.90 -28.30
CA LYS A 53 -3.90 3.47 -28.51
C LYS A 53 -4.54 2.79 -27.29
N ASN A 54 -5.82 2.41 -27.44
CA ASN A 54 -6.57 1.74 -26.37
C ASN A 54 -6.02 0.37 -25.96
N SER A 55 -5.20 -0.28 -26.78
CA SER A 55 -4.57 -1.58 -26.44
C SER A 55 -3.71 -1.52 -25.18
N TYR A 56 -3.21 -0.34 -24.79
CA TYR A 56 -2.51 -0.17 -23.52
C TYR A 56 -3.46 -0.27 -22.30
N LEU A 57 -4.74 0.07 -22.45
CA LEU A 57 -5.74 -0.12 -21.39
C LEU A 57 -6.06 -1.61 -21.18
N ASP A 58 -5.99 -2.43 -22.23
CA ASP A 58 -6.10 -3.89 -22.09
C ASP A 58 -4.93 -4.49 -21.30
N LEU A 59 -3.71 -3.95 -21.51
CA LEU A 59 -2.53 -4.30 -20.71
C LEU A 59 -2.69 -3.84 -19.25
N LEU A 60 -3.17 -2.62 -19.04
CA LEU A 60 -3.48 -2.10 -17.70
C LEU A 60 -4.44 -3.03 -16.96
N ALA A 61 -5.54 -3.45 -17.60
CA ALA A 61 -6.52 -4.36 -17.00
C ALA A 61 -5.88 -5.70 -16.60
N GLN A 62 -5.04 -6.28 -17.46
CA GLN A 62 -4.31 -7.52 -17.14
C GLN A 62 -3.33 -7.34 -15.98
N THR A 63 -2.55 -6.25 -15.97
CA THR A 63 -1.63 -5.92 -14.88
C THR A 63 -2.37 -5.75 -13.57
N ARG A 64 -3.53 -5.08 -13.59
CA ARG A 64 -4.39 -4.89 -12.41
C ARG A 64 -4.86 -6.22 -11.81
N GLU A 65 -5.23 -7.18 -12.65
CA GLU A 65 -5.64 -8.50 -12.16
C GLU A 65 -4.48 -9.29 -11.55
N ILE A 66 -3.26 -9.16 -12.10
CA ILE A 66 -2.05 -9.75 -11.48
C ILE A 66 -1.78 -9.07 -10.13
N ARG A 67 -1.84 -7.73 -10.06
CA ARG A 67 -1.66 -6.98 -8.81
C ARG A 67 -2.64 -7.43 -7.74
N LYS A 68 -3.93 -7.53 -8.06
CA LYS A 68 -4.98 -7.97 -7.12
C LYS A 68 -4.66 -9.36 -6.57
N LYS A 69 -4.28 -10.31 -7.44
CA LYS A 69 -3.90 -11.66 -7.00
C LYS A 69 -2.70 -11.66 -6.05
N LEU A 70 -1.65 -10.88 -6.35
CA LEU A 70 -0.46 -10.83 -5.49
C LEU A 70 -0.72 -10.08 -4.17
N LEU A 71 -1.45 -8.97 -4.20
CA LEU A 71 -1.84 -8.23 -3.00
C LEU A 71 -2.69 -9.10 -2.07
N GLY A 72 -3.62 -9.90 -2.63
CA GLY A 72 -4.45 -10.83 -1.88
C GLY A 72 -3.72 -12.01 -1.23
N ARG A 73 -2.45 -12.25 -1.60
CA ARG A 73 -1.60 -13.19 -0.85
C ARG A 73 -1.09 -12.60 0.46
N MET A 74 -0.98 -11.27 0.53
CA MET A 74 -0.47 -10.57 1.71
C MET A 74 -1.59 -10.07 2.62
N ILE A 75 -2.70 -9.59 2.05
CA ILE A 75 -3.78 -8.92 2.77
C ILE A 75 -5.12 -9.51 2.38
N ASP A 76 -5.92 -9.89 3.38
CA ASP A 76 -7.26 -10.41 3.15
C ASP A 76 -8.16 -9.30 2.58
N SER A 77 -8.78 -9.58 1.44
CA SER A 77 -9.75 -8.70 0.77
C SER A 77 -10.98 -8.36 1.63
N HIS A 78 -11.30 -9.15 2.65
CA HIS A 78 -12.39 -8.87 3.60
C HIS A 78 -12.05 -7.78 4.62
N GLU A 79 -10.76 -7.41 4.75
CA GLU A 79 -10.31 -6.24 5.50
C GLU A 79 -10.24 -5.02 4.54
N GLY A 80 -11.37 -4.61 3.98
CA GLY A 80 -11.44 -3.66 2.85
C GLY A 80 -10.60 -2.38 3.02
N GLU A 81 -10.70 -1.70 4.16
CA GLU A 81 -9.86 -0.51 4.42
C GLU A 81 -8.37 -0.85 4.48
N THR A 82 -7.99 -1.99 5.06
CA THR A 82 -6.61 -2.48 5.13
C THR A 82 -6.05 -2.73 3.73
N TRP A 83 -6.86 -3.29 2.82
CA TRP A 83 -6.48 -3.53 1.42
C TRP A 83 -6.12 -2.22 0.70
N CYS A 84 -7.05 -1.26 0.73
CA CYS A 84 -6.86 0.03 0.06
C CYS A 84 -5.71 0.82 0.67
N ILE A 85 -5.64 0.92 2.01
CA ILE A 85 -4.57 1.64 2.70
C ILE A 85 -3.21 1.04 2.35
N SER A 86 -3.08 -0.30 2.36
CA SER A 86 -1.81 -0.95 2.02
C SER A 86 -1.37 -0.66 0.59
N LYS A 87 -2.29 -0.78 -0.37
CA LYS A 87 -2.02 -0.41 -1.78
C LYS A 87 -1.53 1.04 -1.90
N HIS A 88 -2.21 1.98 -1.22
CA HIS A 88 -1.85 3.39 -1.29
C HIS A 88 -0.53 3.71 -0.59
N LEU A 89 -0.23 3.06 0.53
CA LEU A 89 1.07 3.18 1.20
C LEU A 89 2.20 2.67 0.29
N LEU A 90 2.04 1.50 -0.33
CA LEU A 90 3.02 0.95 -1.27
C LEU A 90 3.23 1.88 -2.48
N ALA A 91 2.15 2.37 -3.10
CA ALA A 91 2.22 3.31 -4.21
C ALA A 91 2.92 4.62 -3.83
N ALA A 92 2.57 5.18 -2.67
CA ALA A 92 3.18 6.42 -2.17
C ALA A 92 4.67 6.24 -1.88
N THR A 93 5.07 5.14 -1.24
CA THR A 93 6.48 4.78 -1.02
C THR A 93 7.26 4.82 -2.33
N MET A 94 6.80 4.08 -3.35
CA MET A 94 7.49 4.03 -4.64
C MET A 94 7.58 5.40 -5.30
N ARG A 95 6.50 6.20 -5.25
CA ARG A 95 6.48 7.53 -5.86
C ARG A 95 7.43 8.50 -5.16
N ILE A 96 7.56 8.44 -3.83
CA ILE A 96 8.52 9.25 -3.07
C ILE A 96 9.96 8.81 -3.39
N MET A 97 10.24 7.51 -3.51
CA MET A 97 11.56 6.99 -3.90
C MET A 97 12.00 7.52 -5.27
N GLU A 98 11.08 7.56 -6.24
CA GLU A 98 11.33 8.12 -7.58
C GLU A 98 11.68 9.61 -7.52
N VAL A 99 10.96 10.40 -6.69
CA VAL A 99 11.28 11.83 -6.48
C VAL A 99 12.65 11.99 -5.80
N ALA A 100 12.93 11.20 -4.77
CA ALA A 100 14.21 11.23 -4.06
C ALA A 100 15.38 10.91 -5.01
N THR A 101 15.22 9.91 -5.87
CA THR A 101 16.25 9.52 -6.87
C THR A 101 16.50 10.63 -7.89
N LYS A 102 15.47 11.36 -8.31
CA LYS A 102 15.62 12.54 -9.18
C LYS A 102 16.37 13.68 -8.49
N LEU A 103 16.00 14.01 -7.25
CA LEU A 103 16.71 15.01 -6.46
C LEU A 103 18.19 14.63 -6.27
N GLN A 104 18.47 13.35 -6.03
CA GLN A 104 19.83 12.85 -5.91
C GLN A 104 20.62 13.01 -7.23
N THR A 105 19.99 12.70 -8.37
CA THR A 105 20.57 12.87 -9.70
C THR A 105 20.86 14.35 -10.01
N ASP A 106 20.01 15.25 -9.53
CA ASP A 106 20.17 16.71 -9.67
C ASP A 106 21.19 17.32 -8.67
N GLY A 107 21.87 16.49 -7.86
CA GLY A 107 22.86 16.93 -6.87
C GLY A 107 22.26 17.55 -5.60
N LYS A 108 20.95 17.47 -5.39
CA LYS A 108 20.24 17.99 -4.21
C LYS A 108 20.26 16.97 -3.06
N THR A 109 21.45 16.62 -2.59
CA THR A 109 21.66 15.48 -1.68
C THR A 109 20.83 15.56 -0.40
N GLN A 110 20.83 16.70 0.31
CA GLN A 110 20.07 16.84 1.57
C GLN A 110 18.54 16.69 1.37
N GLU A 111 18.00 17.24 0.29
CA GLU A 111 16.57 17.09 -0.04
C GLU A 111 16.25 15.63 -0.39
N SER A 112 17.14 14.96 -1.14
CA SER A 112 16.97 13.55 -1.50
C SER A 112 16.98 12.63 -0.28
N GLU A 113 17.90 12.83 0.67
CA GLU A 113 17.99 12.07 1.92
C GLU A 113 16.74 12.24 2.79
N SER A 114 16.23 13.47 2.86
CA SER A 114 14.95 13.76 3.52
C SER A 114 13.80 12.99 2.87
N MET A 115 13.72 12.97 1.54
CA MET A 115 12.68 12.23 0.81
C MET A 115 12.81 10.71 0.97
N PHE A 116 14.02 10.14 0.90
CA PHE A 116 14.23 8.71 1.20
C PHE A 116 13.77 8.36 2.62
N SER A 117 14.05 9.22 3.60
CA SER A 117 13.58 9.03 4.97
C SER A 117 12.05 9.05 5.07
N GLN A 118 11.36 9.87 4.27
CA GLN A 118 9.89 9.86 4.20
C GLN A 118 9.37 8.60 3.53
N ALA A 119 9.97 8.16 2.43
CA ALA A 119 9.58 6.90 1.76
C ALA A 119 9.68 5.71 2.72
N TYR A 120 10.76 5.63 3.50
CA TYR A 120 10.96 4.59 4.50
C TYR A 120 9.91 4.63 5.62
N LYS A 121 9.52 5.84 6.08
CA LYS A 121 8.43 6.00 7.06
C LYS A 121 7.10 5.49 6.52
N VAL A 122 6.75 5.84 5.27
CA VAL A 122 5.51 5.37 4.62
C VAL A 122 5.53 3.85 4.44
N TYR A 123 6.67 3.26 4.06
CA TYR A 123 6.82 1.82 3.95
C TYR A 123 6.72 1.11 5.31
N SER A 124 7.25 1.74 6.36
CA SER A 124 7.11 1.25 7.73
C SER A 124 5.65 1.22 8.20
N LEU A 125 4.83 2.18 7.76
CA LEU A 125 3.38 2.16 8.04
C LEU A 125 2.69 0.97 7.35
N PHE A 126 3.11 0.59 6.14
CA PHE A 126 2.63 -0.61 5.47
C PHE A 126 2.94 -1.85 6.31
N TRP A 127 4.17 -2.00 6.80
CA TRP A 127 4.53 -3.12 7.68
C TRP A 127 3.77 -3.11 9.00
N ALA A 128 3.60 -1.94 9.61
CA ALA A 128 2.79 -1.79 10.83
C ALA A 128 1.36 -2.31 10.63
N LEU A 129 0.76 -2.01 9.47
CA LEU A 129 -0.56 -2.48 9.09
C LEU A 129 -0.57 -3.98 8.78
N ARG A 130 0.36 -4.45 7.94
CA ARG A 130 0.51 -5.85 7.50
C ARG A 130 0.69 -6.82 8.65
N LEU A 131 1.45 -6.43 9.67
CA LEU A 131 1.74 -7.22 10.87
C LEU A 131 0.70 -6.99 11.99
N LYS A 132 -0.37 -6.23 11.72
CA LYS A 132 -1.45 -5.91 12.66
C LYS A 132 -0.92 -5.33 13.98
N LEU A 133 0.04 -4.41 13.86
CA LEU A 133 0.66 -3.68 14.97
C LEU A 133 -0.14 -2.41 15.30
N ILE A 134 -0.82 -1.85 14.30
CA ILE A 134 -1.82 -0.80 14.46
C ILE A 134 -3.22 -1.40 14.33
N ASN A 135 -4.12 -1.02 15.25
CA ASN A 135 -5.49 -1.52 15.23
C ASN A 135 -6.38 -0.60 14.39
N THR A 136 -6.77 -1.06 13.19
CA THR A 136 -7.72 -0.35 12.32
C THR A 136 -9.19 -0.59 12.72
N LYS A 137 -9.47 -1.50 13.67
CA LYS A 137 -10.85 -1.88 14.06
C LYS A 137 -11.70 -0.75 14.67
N ASN A 138 -11.09 0.38 15.02
CA ASN A 138 -11.79 1.55 15.55
C ASN A 138 -12.12 2.61 14.48
N VAL A 139 -11.75 2.39 13.22
CA VAL A 139 -12.31 3.14 12.09
C VAL A 139 -13.72 2.58 11.88
N LYS A 140 -14.73 3.40 12.18
CA LYS A 140 -16.12 2.95 12.37
C LYS A 140 -16.61 2.12 11.17
N LYS A 141 -17.08 0.89 11.42
CA LYS A 141 -17.98 0.19 10.51
C LYS A 141 -19.27 1.02 10.38
N THR A 142 -19.71 1.24 9.14
CA THR A 142 -20.94 1.99 8.83
C THR A 142 -22.15 1.49 9.63
N PRO A 143 -23.02 2.38 10.15
CA PRO A 143 -24.26 2.01 10.84
C PRO A 143 -25.25 1.25 9.95
N ASP A 144 -26.29 0.69 10.57
CA ASP A 144 -27.45 0.05 9.92
C ASP A 144 -28.07 1.01 8.86
N PRO A 145 -28.50 0.54 7.67
CA PRO A 145 -28.95 1.41 6.57
C PRO A 145 -30.07 2.39 6.91
N LYS A 146 -30.83 2.12 7.98
CA LYS A 146 -31.90 2.99 8.48
C LYS A 146 -31.39 4.25 9.21
N GLN A 147 -30.10 4.38 9.47
CA GLN A 147 -29.50 5.48 10.24
C GLN A 147 -28.30 6.15 9.54
N TRP A 148 -28.15 5.99 8.23
CA TRP A 148 -27.02 6.59 7.52
C TRP A 148 -27.07 8.12 7.55
N SER A 149 -25.97 8.70 8.00
CA SER A 149 -25.60 10.10 7.74
C SER A 149 -25.13 10.28 6.29
N TYR A 150 -25.00 11.53 5.84
CA TYR A 150 -24.38 11.84 4.55
C TYR A 150 -22.95 11.29 4.46
N GLU A 151 -22.22 11.28 5.57
CA GLU A 151 -20.88 10.69 5.66
C GLU A 151 -20.91 9.17 5.47
N ASP A 152 -21.92 8.47 6.01
CA ASP A 152 -22.10 7.02 5.80
C ASP A 152 -22.46 6.69 4.35
N LEU A 153 -23.26 7.54 3.69
CA LEU A 153 -23.58 7.44 2.27
C LEU A 153 -22.35 7.63 1.39
N VAL A 154 -21.53 8.65 1.66
CA VAL A 154 -20.26 8.88 0.94
C VAL A 154 -19.29 7.73 1.20
N THR A 155 -19.17 7.26 2.44
CA THR A 155 -18.31 6.10 2.80
C THR A 155 -18.72 4.85 2.02
N LYS A 156 -20.02 4.61 1.84
CA LYS A 156 -20.53 3.49 1.06
C LYS A 156 -20.37 3.65 -0.46
N LEU A 157 -20.49 4.88 -0.98
CA LEU A 157 -20.31 5.18 -2.41
C LEU A 157 -18.84 5.16 -2.83
N VAL A 158 -17.93 5.55 -1.94
CA VAL A 158 -16.48 5.57 -2.13
C VAL A 158 -15.85 4.27 -1.57
N ASP A 159 -16.58 3.16 -1.66
CA ASP A 159 -16.06 1.84 -1.31
C ASP A 159 -15.07 1.37 -2.39
N CYS A 160 -13.87 1.96 -2.34
CA CYS A 160 -12.72 1.65 -3.18
C CYS A 160 -12.23 0.19 -3.01
N CYS A 161 -12.80 -0.56 -2.06
CA CYS A 161 -12.45 -1.93 -1.74
C CYS A 161 -13.04 -2.94 -2.74
N LYS A 162 -13.95 -2.52 -3.63
CA LYS A 162 -14.58 -3.35 -4.67
C LYS A 162 -13.85 -3.32 -6.02
N GLU A 163 -12.55 -3.06 -6.01
CA GLU A 163 -11.72 -3.04 -7.22
C GLU A 163 -11.46 -4.40 -7.86
#